data_AF-A0A2M8HQS8-F1
#
_entry.id   AF-A0A2M8HQS8-F1
#
_cell.length_a   1.000
_cell.length_b   1.000
_cell.length_c   1.000
_cell.angle_alpha   90.00
_cell.angle_beta   90.00
_cell.angle_gamma   90.00
#
_symmetry.space_group_name_H-M   'P 1'
#
loop_
_entity.id
_entity.type
_entity.pdbx_description
1 polymer ?
#
loop_
_entity_poly.entity_id
_entity_poly.type
_entity_poly.pdbx_seq_one_letter_code
_entity_poly.pdbx_strand_id
1 'polypeptide(L)'
;MWNRILLSIIIFFPTILFSQEVGDATLKWEEVANSLGYVVEARDKQGKIFLSQKITSNSYEIKSIEPGTYEHRIGVINKFGKVENFTEWVSFQVVKSVVPVFGSQKIYFAGQDETTKRIEITGSNFLDTMKVYLQKDEDKIIPKSINISPDGKTAIVDFNTKDIAELGLYDLVLENPRRKVAIKAKNFVFAKDKELAEKVAAKQVRIQNNEIPPDYYDTPYWSTMWRSTLVPGWGQDYIDDKKWKLYMYPVLFFGAAGIYAKGYQDFLSARKTYYDSVQINFLLSSSSTNELLFLFTNQQSTAQYNQAKEKLNQIQIGAGAVGLFAIYNIVDAFLSVRRNVAVNEIKTLPIGEGLQIKANSEFRSNANFITRQAESYQSLEFIQTF
;
A
#
# COMPACT_ATOMS: atom_id res chain seq x y z
N MET A 1 -21.76 32.49 76.18
CA MET A 1 -21.48 31.14 75.65
C MET A 1 -21.66 31.14 74.14
N TRP A 2 -20.62 31.48 73.36
CA TRP A 2 -20.62 31.38 71.89
C TRP A 2 -19.28 30.76 71.47
N ASN A 3 -19.36 29.53 70.95
CA ASN A 3 -18.22 28.69 70.57
C ASN A 3 -17.61 29.16 69.25
N ARG A 4 -16.28 29.31 69.23
CA ARG A 4 -15.47 29.46 68.03
C ARG A 4 -15.13 28.07 67.47
N ILE A 5 -15.67 27.73 66.31
CA ILE A 5 -15.22 26.57 65.52
C ILE A 5 -14.35 27.12 64.39
N LEU A 6 -13.04 26.99 64.54
CA LEU A 6 -12.05 27.18 63.47
C LEU A 6 -11.93 25.84 62.73
N LEU A 7 -12.50 25.77 61.53
CA LEU A 7 -12.38 24.64 60.62
C LEU A 7 -11.00 24.68 59.95
N SER A 8 -10.10 23.79 60.34
CA SER A 8 -8.80 23.60 59.70
C SER A 8 -8.99 22.80 58.40
N ILE A 9 -8.89 23.47 57.25
CA ILE A 9 -8.84 22.83 55.94
C ILE A 9 -7.42 22.28 55.73
N ILE A 10 -7.27 20.96 55.81
CA ILE A 10 -6.03 20.25 55.45
C ILE A 10 -6.01 20.13 53.92
N ILE A 11 -5.18 20.95 53.27
CA ILE A 11 -4.89 20.84 51.84
C ILE A 11 -3.91 19.69 51.65
N PHE A 12 -4.41 18.53 51.21
CA PHE A 12 -3.59 17.43 50.72
C PHE A 12 -2.95 17.86 49.39
N PHE A 13 -1.67 18.24 49.42
CA PHE A 13 -0.85 18.33 48.21
C PHE A 13 -0.56 16.90 47.73
N PRO A 14 -1.04 16.47 46.55
CA PRO A 14 -0.58 15.21 45.99
C PRO A 14 0.90 15.36 45.64
N THR A 15 1.77 14.66 46.37
CA THR A 15 3.17 14.51 45.96
C THR A 15 3.17 13.72 44.65
N ILE A 16 3.53 14.41 43.57
CA ILE A 16 3.78 13.78 42.28
C ILE A 16 4.99 12.87 42.49
N LEU A 17 4.75 11.57 42.58
CA LEU A 17 5.79 10.55 42.53
C LEU A 17 6.36 10.59 41.11
N PHE A 18 7.49 11.26 40.94
CA PHE A 18 8.27 11.18 39.71
C PHE A 18 8.85 9.77 39.63
N SER A 19 8.30 8.95 38.73
CA SER A 19 8.93 7.69 38.34
C SER A 19 10.22 8.02 37.59
N GLN A 20 11.37 7.79 38.22
CA GLN A 20 12.67 7.95 37.60
C GLN A 20 12.94 6.75 36.70
N GLU A 21 13.26 6.98 35.43
CA GLU A 21 13.58 5.90 34.50
C GLU A 21 14.97 5.34 34.82
N VAL A 22 15.02 4.01 34.99
CA VAL A 22 16.21 3.28 35.41
C VAL A 22 16.70 2.37 34.27
N GLY A 23 18.00 2.32 34.03
CA GLY A 23 18.64 1.52 32.97
C GLY A 23 19.41 0.32 33.52
N ASP A 24 19.97 -0.50 32.63
CA ASP A 24 20.81 -1.65 32.99
C ASP A 24 22.22 -1.52 32.39
N ALA A 25 23.24 -1.99 33.11
CA ALA A 25 24.64 -1.96 32.69
C ALA A 25 25.34 -3.29 32.95
N THR A 26 26.06 -3.83 31.97
CA THR A 26 26.86 -5.06 32.14
C THR A 26 28.33 -4.71 32.26
N LEU A 27 28.94 -5.07 33.39
CA LEU A 27 30.38 -5.01 33.61
C LEU A 27 31.00 -6.37 33.26
N LYS A 28 32.12 -6.36 32.53
CA LYS A 28 32.88 -7.56 32.16
C LYS A 28 34.36 -7.32 32.36
N TRP A 29 35.09 -8.32 32.84
CA TRP A 29 36.54 -8.26 33.04
C TRP A 29 37.21 -9.58 32.68
N GLU A 30 38.53 -9.55 32.58
CA GLU A 30 39.33 -10.74 32.32
C GLU A 30 39.34 -11.66 33.54
N GLU A 31 39.33 -12.96 33.28
CA GLU A 31 39.36 -13.97 34.33
C GLU A 31 40.79 -14.11 34.89
N VAL A 32 40.89 -14.14 36.22
CA VAL A 32 42.16 -14.34 36.94
C VAL A 32 42.25 -15.79 37.40
N ALA A 33 43.26 -16.50 36.90
CA ALA A 33 43.51 -17.90 37.24
C ALA A 33 43.67 -18.10 38.75
N ASN A 34 43.11 -19.20 39.27
CA ASN A 34 43.11 -19.58 40.69
C ASN A 34 42.38 -18.60 41.65
N SER A 35 41.55 -17.70 41.13
CA SER A 35 40.65 -16.89 41.96
C SER A 35 39.46 -17.73 42.45
N LEU A 36 39.00 -17.48 43.69
CA LEU A 36 37.74 -18.04 44.20
C LEU A 36 36.51 -17.22 43.78
N GLY A 37 36.73 -16.02 43.24
CA GLY A 37 35.70 -15.10 42.81
C GLY A 37 36.19 -13.65 42.84
N TYR A 38 35.24 -12.73 42.73
CA TYR A 38 35.46 -11.31 42.58
C TYR A 38 34.56 -10.51 43.52
N VAL A 39 35.05 -9.35 43.95
CA VAL A 39 34.25 -8.28 44.56
C VAL A 39 34.06 -7.19 43.53
N VAL A 40 32.83 -6.97 43.08
CA VAL A 40 32.49 -5.88 42.17
C VAL A 40 32.02 -4.70 42.98
N GLU A 41 32.70 -3.56 42.84
CA GLU A 41 32.26 -2.30 43.44
C GLU A 41 31.98 -1.26 42.38
N ALA A 42 30.90 -0.49 42.57
CA ALA A 42 30.60 0.67 41.75
C ALA A 42 30.23 1.88 42.61
N ARG A 43 30.67 3.06 42.18
CA ARG A 43 30.43 4.34 42.85
C ARG A 43 29.93 5.41 41.87
N ASP A 44 29.16 6.35 42.40
CA ASP A 44 28.70 7.53 41.67
C ASP A 44 29.81 8.60 41.58
N LYS A 45 29.52 9.70 40.87
CA LYS A 45 30.43 10.84 40.71
C LYS A 45 30.79 11.50 42.06
N GLN A 46 29.95 11.34 43.08
CA GLN A 46 30.16 11.85 44.42
C GLN A 46 31.01 10.89 45.28
N GLY A 47 31.40 9.74 44.73
CA GLY A 47 32.21 8.72 45.39
C GLY A 47 31.41 7.79 46.30
N LYS A 48 30.08 7.87 46.31
CA LYS A 48 29.23 6.99 47.10
C LYS A 48 29.16 5.63 46.42
N ILE A 49 29.59 4.59 47.14
CA ILE A 49 29.47 3.20 46.71
C ILE A 49 27.99 2.80 46.81
N PHE A 50 27.39 2.45 45.68
CA PHE A 50 26.00 1.99 45.60
C PHE A 50 25.89 0.49 45.27
N LEU A 51 27.02 -0.13 44.90
CA LEU A 51 27.13 -1.55 44.60
C LEU A 51 28.41 -2.10 45.23
N SER A 52 28.29 -3.18 45.99
CA SER A 52 29.41 -4.01 46.46
C SER A 52 28.91 -5.45 46.56
N GLN A 53 29.34 -6.32 45.65
CA GLN A 53 28.83 -7.70 45.52
C GLN A 53 29.97 -8.70 45.33
N LYS A 54 29.85 -9.86 45.98
CA LYS A 54 30.74 -11.01 45.79
C LYS A 54 30.14 -11.96 44.76
N ILE A 55 30.88 -12.25 43.69
CA ILE A 55 30.43 -13.13 42.63
C ILE A 55 31.55 -14.06 42.16
N THR A 56 31.20 -15.17 41.51
CA THR A 56 32.18 -16.14 40.98
C THR A 56 32.41 -15.98 39.47
N SER A 57 31.53 -15.27 38.76
CA SER A 57 31.65 -14.99 37.33
C SER A 57 32.52 -13.76 37.05
N ASN A 58 33.09 -13.67 35.85
CA ASN A 58 33.84 -12.50 35.36
C ASN A 58 32.95 -11.43 34.69
N SER A 59 31.66 -11.44 35.01
CA SER A 59 30.66 -10.51 34.48
C SER A 59 29.59 -10.26 35.54
N TYR A 60 29.08 -9.02 35.59
CA TYR A 60 28.00 -8.61 36.47
C TYR A 60 27.03 -7.65 35.78
N GLU A 61 25.73 -7.87 35.96
CA GLU A 61 24.68 -6.99 35.45
C GLU A 61 24.15 -6.10 36.58
N ILE A 62 24.37 -4.80 36.46
CA ILE A 62 23.78 -3.77 37.30
C ILE A 62 22.40 -3.47 36.74
N LYS A 63 21.36 -3.87 37.46
CA LYS A 63 19.98 -3.54 37.11
C LYS A 63 19.58 -2.22 37.75
N SER A 64 18.75 -1.47 37.05
CA SER A 64 18.16 -0.25 37.59
C SER A 64 19.20 0.75 38.12
N ILE A 65 20.15 1.12 37.25
CA ILE A 65 21.07 2.25 37.43
C ILE A 65 20.57 3.50 36.70
N GLU A 66 20.62 4.66 37.35
CA GLU A 66 20.20 5.92 36.75
C GLU A 66 21.18 6.38 35.65
N PRO A 67 20.74 7.22 34.70
CA PRO A 67 21.66 7.83 33.75
C PRO A 67 22.67 8.74 34.46
N GLY A 68 23.96 8.56 34.18
CA GLY A 68 25.02 9.27 34.87
C GLY A 68 26.42 8.77 34.55
N THR A 69 27.41 9.40 35.17
CA THR A 69 28.80 8.95 35.13
C THR A 69 29.12 8.22 36.43
N TYR A 70 29.70 7.04 36.30
CA TYR A 70 29.99 6.13 37.40
C TYR A 70 31.40 5.58 37.25
N GLU A 71 31.92 4.98 38.31
CA GLU A 71 33.18 4.26 38.29
C GLU A 71 32.99 2.88 38.88
N HIS A 72 33.73 1.91 38.37
CA HIS A 72 33.75 0.57 38.93
C HIS A 72 35.18 0.09 39.15
N ARG A 73 35.34 -0.86 40.07
CA ARG A 73 36.59 -1.60 40.29
C ARG A 73 36.29 -3.04 40.65
N ILE A 74 37.27 -3.90 40.40
CA ILE A 74 37.17 -5.34 40.64
C ILE A 74 38.22 -5.74 41.67
N GLY A 75 37.79 -6.40 42.75
CA GLY A 75 38.68 -7.02 43.73
C GLY A 75 38.78 -8.52 43.51
N VAL A 76 39.98 -9.09 43.47
CA VAL A 76 40.16 -10.54 43.29
C VAL A 76 40.13 -11.24 44.64
N ILE A 77 39.34 -12.32 44.76
CA ILE A 77 39.26 -13.14 45.98
C ILE A 77 40.23 -14.31 45.86
N ASN A 78 41.19 -14.39 46.78
CA ASN A 78 42.16 -15.48 46.83
C ASN A 78 41.58 -16.78 47.42
N LYS A 79 42.38 -17.85 47.41
CA LYS A 79 42.04 -19.17 47.96
C LYS A 79 41.67 -19.19 49.46
N PHE A 80 41.92 -18.11 50.19
CA PHE A 80 41.57 -17.97 51.61
C PHE A 80 40.28 -17.15 51.82
N GLY A 81 39.57 -16.79 50.74
CA GLY A 81 38.34 -16.00 50.80
C GLY A 81 38.56 -14.51 51.09
N LYS A 82 39.80 -14.03 51.01
CA LYS A 82 40.16 -12.62 51.23
C LYS A 82 40.38 -11.91 49.90
N VAL A 83 40.03 -10.62 49.85
CA VAL A 83 40.37 -9.76 48.71
C VAL A 83 41.88 -9.51 48.74
N GLU A 84 42.57 -9.91 47.67
CA GLU A 84 44.02 -9.77 47.56
C GLU A 84 44.38 -8.37 47.03
N ASN A 85 43.75 -7.96 45.94
CA ASN A 85 43.97 -6.65 45.35
C ASN A 85 42.71 -6.13 44.64
N PHE A 86 42.59 -4.81 44.54
CA PHE A 86 41.59 -4.12 43.73
C PHE A 86 42.24 -3.53 42.48
N THR A 87 41.49 -3.50 41.38
CA THR A 87 41.86 -2.68 40.22
C THR A 87 41.73 -1.19 40.56
N GLU A 88 42.35 -0.35 39.73
CA GLU A 88 42.03 1.06 39.67
C GLU A 88 40.56 1.28 39.30
N TRP A 89 40.04 2.44 39.67
CA TRP A 89 38.69 2.86 39.31
C TRP A 89 38.60 3.17 37.82
N VAL A 90 37.66 2.54 37.13
CA VAL A 90 37.41 2.73 35.69
C VAL A 90 36.06 3.40 35.49
N SER A 91 36.08 4.57 34.85
CA SER A 91 34.88 5.35 34.53
C SER A 91 34.03 4.70 33.44
N PHE A 92 32.70 4.75 33.61
CA PHE A 92 31.72 4.39 32.60
C PHE A 92 30.51 5.34 32.66
N GLN A 93 29.80 5.47 31.53
CA GLN A 93 28.63 6.34 31.42
C GLN A 93 27.37 5.52 31.11
N VAL A 94 26.32 5.74 31.90
CA VAL A 94 24.97 5.22 31.65
C VAL A 94 24.19 6.31 30.94
N VAL A 95 23.79 6.05 29.70
CA VAL A 95 23.02 7.00 28.87
C VAL A 95 21.60 6.48 28.71
N LYS A 96 20.60 7.37 28.88
CA LYS A 96 19.20 7.05 28.67
C LYS A 96 18.96 6.67 27.21
N SER A 97 18.54 5.43 26.96
CA SER A 97 18.17 4.99 25.61
C SER A 97 16.71 5.33 25.34
N VAL A 98 16.46 6.47 24.71
CA VAL A 98 15.12 6.89 24.29
C VAL A 98 14.91 6.55 22.81
N VAL A 99 13.67 6.25 22.43
CA VAL A 99 13.28 6.12 21.03
C VAL A 99 13.30 7.52 20.39
N PRO A 100 13.91 7.71 19.21
CA PRO A 100 13.82 8.97 18.49
C PRO A 100 12.37 9.25 18.10
N VAL A 101 11.95 10.52 18.05
CA VAL A 101 10.57 10.89 17.71
C VAL A 101 10.58 11.92 16.60
N PHE A 102 9.75 11.73 15.58
CA PHE A 102 9.54 12.71 14.51
C PHE A 102 8.62 13.84 14.97
N GLY A 103 9.00 15.09 14.70
CA GLY A 103 8.22 16.28 15.04
C GLY A 103 7.35 16.81 13.90
N SER A 104 7.81 16.71 12.65
CA SER A 104 7.09 17.25 11.49
C SER A 104 6.37 16.17 10.66
N GLN A 105 5.18 16.51 10.17
CA GLN A 105 4.42 15.71 9.22
C GLN A 105 4.86 15.86 7.75
N LYS A 106 5.95 16.59 7.46
CA LYS A 106 6.43 16.81 6.08
C LYS A 106 6.76 15.49 5.36
N ILE A 107 6.25 15.37 4.13
CA ILE A 107 6.65 14.35 3.14
C ILE A 107 7.83 14.89 2.32
N TYR A 108 8.86 14.08 2.15
CA TYR A 108 10.02 14.41 1.31
C TYR A 108 9.88 13.74 -0.06
N PHE A 109 10.52 14.32 -1.08
CA PHE A 109 10.48 13.76 -2.44
C PHE A 109 11.76 14.05 -3.21
N ALA A 110 12.13 13.15 -4.12
CA ALA A 110 13.22 13.34 -5.07
C ALA A 110 12.89 12.68 -6.41
N GLY A 111 13.38 13.28 -7.50
CA GLY A 111 13.35 12.68 -8.82
C GLY A 111 14.66 11.96 -9.16
N GLN A 112 14.62 11.03 -10.11
CA GLN A 112 15.82 10.35 -10.63
C GLN A 112 16.77 11.31 -11.37
N ASP A 113 16.25 12.47 -11.79
CA ASP A 113 16.99 13.58 -12.38
C ASP A 113 17.85 14.35 -11.37
N GLU A 114 17.50 14.31 -10.08
CA GLU A 114 18.33 14.88 -9.01
C GLU A 114 19.47 13.90 -8.69
N THR A 115 20.67 14.38 -8.35
CA THR A 115 21.83 13.53 -7.95
C THR A 115 21.96 13.37 -6.44
N THR A 116 21.49 14.36 -5.68
CA THR A 116 21.49 14.34 -4.23
C THR A 116 20.24 15.02 -3.71
N LYS A 117 19.70 14.49 -2.62
CA LYS A 117 18.57 15.09 -1.92
C LYS A 117 18.92 15.38 -0.47
N ARG A 118 18.98 16.67 -0.15
CA ARG A 118 19.03 17.15 1.23
C ARG A 118 17.64 17.13 1.85
N ILE A 119 17.50 16.46 2.98
CA ILE A 119 16.30 16.50 3.81
C ILE A 119 16.64 17.02 5.20
N GLU A 120 15.73 17.81 5.75
CA GLU A 120 15.82 18.32 7.11
C GLU A 120 14.72 17.69 7.94
N ILE A 121 15.10 16.85 8.89
CA ILE A 121 14.21 16.11 9.78
C ILE A 121 14.19 16.84 11.12
N THR A 122 12.99 17.14 11.60
CA THR A 122 12.78 17.74 12.93
C THR A 122 12.15 16.72 13.87
N GLY A 123 12.47 16.80 15.16
CA GLY A 123 12.02 15.84 16.15
C GLY A 123 12.66 16.01 17.52
N SER A 124 12.76 14.91 18.26
CA SER A 124 13.38 14.87 19.59
C SER A 124 14.13 13.56 19.82
N ASN A 125 15.08 13.59 20.74
CA ASN A 125 15.95 12.47 21.12
C ASN A 125 16.88 12.02 19.97
N PHE A 126 17.35 12.95 19.14
CA PHE A 126 18.37 12.64 18.13
C PHE A 126 19.75 12.58 18.79
N LEU A 127 20.50 11.53 18.47
CA LEU A 127 21.84 11.28 18.99
C LEU A 127 22.83 11.36 17.84
N ASP A 128 24.01 11.91 18.06
CA ASP A 128 25.10 12.03 17.08
C ASP A 128 25.43 10.73 16.32
N THR A 129 25.29 9.59 16.99
CA THR A 129 25.60 8.24 16.52
C THR A 129 24.39 7.48 16.01
N MET A 130 23.22 8.13 15.89
CA MET A 130 22.02 7.49 15.35
C MET A 130 22.16 7.26 13.84
N LYS A 131 21.47 6.24 13.35
CA LYS A 131 21.36 5.94 11.92
C LYS A 131 20.06 6.50 11.40
N VAL A 132 20.13 7.10 10.21
CA VAL A 132 18.96 7.47 9.41
C VAL A 132 19.07 6.70 8.11
N TYR A 133 17.98 6.09 7.66
CA TYR A 133 17.93 5.42 6.36
C TYR A 133 16.52 5.44 5.79
N LEU A 134 16.44 5.27 4.47
CA LEU A 134 15.17 4.98 3.79
C LEU A 134 15.02 3.47 3.66
N GLN A 135 13.81 2.97 3.87
CA GLN A 135 13.50 1.55 3.75
C GLN A 135 12.32 1.34 2.81
N LYS A 136 12.43 0.36 1.92
CA LYS A 136 11.32 -0.18 1.13
C LYS A 136 11.50 -1.68 1.05
N ASP A 137 10.49 -2.43 1.50
CA ASP A 137 10.57 -3.88 1.65
C ASP A 137 11.83 -4.28 2.49
N GLU A 138 12.77 -5.03 1.91
CA GLU A 138 14.03 -5.42 2.56
C GLU A 138 15.20 -4.46 2.29
N ASP A 139 15.05 -3.57 1.31
CA ASP A 139 16.12 -2.68 0.88
C ASP A 139 16.27 -1.47 1.81
N LYS A 140 17.52 -1.22 2.21
CA LYS A 140 17.90 -0.08 3.07
C LYS A 140 18.86 0.84 2.33
N ILE A 141 18.47 2.09 2.17
CA ILE A 141 19.29 3.12 1.54
C ILE A 141 19.88 4.00 2.63
N ILE A 142 21.21 3.98 2.72
CA ILE A 142 21.98 4.74 3.70
C ILE A 142 22.32 6.11 3.08
N PRO A 143 22.18 7.22 3.83
CA PRO A 143 22.53 8.55 3.35
C PRO A 143 24.05 8.72 3.22
N LYS A 144 24.45 9.67 2.36
CA LYS A 144 25.85 10.06 2.17
C LYS A 144 26.42 10.76 3.40
N SER A 145 25.61 11.57 4.08
CA SER A 145 26.00 12.26 5.31
C SER A 145 24.80 12.52 6.21
N ILE A 146 25.07 12.57 7.51
CA ILE A 146 24.11 12.87 8.56
C ILE A 146 24.76 13.92 9.47
N ASN A 147 24.13 15.08 9.63
CA ASN A 147 24.55 16.12 10.56
C ASN A 147 23.42 16.37 11.55
N ILE A 148 23.65 16.11 12.83
CA ILE A 148 22.66 16.27 13.88
C ILE A 148 23.02 17.50 14.69
N SER A 149 22.04 18.36 14.92
CA SER A 149 22.22 19.56 15.71
C SER A 149 22.56 19.21 17.16
N PRO A 150 23.43 19.98 17.84
CA PRO A 150 23.79 19.75 19.26
C PRO A 150 22.59 19.75 20.21
N ASP A 151 21.47 20.37 19.81
CA ASP A 151 20.23 20.40 20.60
C ASP A 151 19.43 19.08 20.53
N GLY A 152 19.83 18.13 19.68
CA GLY A 152 19.17 16.84 19.51
C GLY A 152 17.76 16.91 18.91
N LYS A 153 17.42 18.03 18.22
CA LYS A 153 16.09 18.27 17.66
C LYS A 153 16.04 18.27 16.14
N THR A 154 17.15 18.53 15.47
CA THR A 154 17.20 18.59 14.01
C THR A 154 18.31 17.70 13.45
N ALA A 155 18.02 17.04 12.34
CA ALA A 155 18.96 16.21 11.60
C ALA A 155 18.89 16.60 10.12
N ILE A 156 20.03 17.01 9.56
CA ILE A 156 20.20 17.29 8.14
C ILE A 156 20.84 16.07 7.51
N VAL A 157 20.15 15.47 6.54
CA VAL A 157 20.54 14.21 5.93
C VAL A 157 20.61 14.40 4.42
N ASP A 158 21.76 14.05 3.83
CA ASP A 158 21.96 14.12 2.38
C ASP A 158 21.93 12.71 1.80
N PHE A 159 20.90 12.39 1.01
CA PHE A 159 20.80 11.13 0.27
C PHE A 159 21.41 11.27 -1.12
N ASN A 160 22.10 10.23 -1.58
CA ASN A 160 22.45 10.08 -2.98
C ASN A 160 21.30 9.33 -3.68
N THR A 161 20.63 10.01 -4.58
CA THR A 161 19.45 9.47 -5.30
C THR A 161 19.83 8.35 -6.27
N LYS A 162 21.10 8.26 -6.68
CA LYS A 162 21.59 7.17 -7.54
C LYS A 162 21.65 5.82 -6.83
N ASP A 163 21.69 5.83 -5.50
CA ASP A 163 21.72 4.61 -4.68
C ASP A 163 20.31 4.05 -4.48
N ILE A 164 19.27 4.77 -4.93
CA ILE A 164 17.88 4.34 -4.90
C ILE A 164 17.57 3.58 -6.19
N ALA A 165 17.53 2.25 -6.10
CA ALA A 165 17.33 1.39 -7.26
C ALA A 165 15.88 1.45 -7.80
N GLU A 166 14.90 1.55 -6.90
CA GLU A 166 13.49 1.43 -7.25
C GLU A 166 12.71 2.73 -7.07
N LEU A 167 11.77 2.99 -7.96
CA LEU A 167 10.82 4.08 -7.78
C LEU A 167 9.73 3.65 -6.79
N GLY A 168 9.20 4.61 -6.01
CA GLY A 168 8.08 4.36 -5.11
C GLY A 168 8.11 5.18 -3.82
N LEU A 169 7.35 4.68 -2.85
CA LEU A 169 7.24 5.25 -1.51
C LEU A 169 8.20 4.50 -0.58
N TYR A 170 8.94 5.26 0.22
CA TYR A 170 9.91 4.76 1.18
C TYR A 170 9.53 5.20 2.59
N ASP A 171 9.80 4.31 3.54
CA ASP A 171 9.70 4.57 4.96
C ASP A 171 10.96 5.30 5.42
N LEU A 172 10.78 6.36 6.21
CA LEU A 172 11.89 7.06 6.84
C LEU A 172 12.11 6.44 8.22
N VAL A 173 13.31 5.88 8.44
CA VAL A 173 13.64 5.15 9.66
C VAL A 173 14.76 5.86 10.41
N LEU A 174 14.55 6.06 11.72
CA LEU A 174 15.56 6.52 12.66
C LEU A 174 15.88 5.37 13.61
N GLU A 175 17.15 5.02 13.76
CA GLU A 175 17.60 3.94 14.65
C GLU A 175 18.67 4.48 15.60
N ASN A 176 18.42 4.34 16.91
CA ASN A 176 19.41 4.75 17.90
C ASN A 176 20.55 3.70 18.05
N PRO A 177 21.66 4.02 18.72
CA PRO A 177 22.77 3.08 18.94
C PRO A 177 22.40 1.79 19.69
N ARG A 178 21.24 1.77 20.35
CA ARG A 178 20.69 0.62 21.07
C ARG A 178 19.58 -0.09 20.27
N ARG A 179 19.50 0.15 18.96
CA ARG A 179 18.56 -0.48 18.01
C ARG A 179 17.08 -0.20 18.29
N LYS A 180 16.76 0.85 19.05
CA LYS A 180 15.39 1.35 19.13
C LYS A 180 15.08 2.15 17.87
N VAL A 181 13.99 1.80 17.20
CA VAL A 181 13.61 2.34 15.90
C VAL A 181 12.37 3.22 15.98
N ALA A 182 12.35 4.28 15.19
CA ALA A 182 11.16 5.06 14.87
C ALA A 182 10.96 5.06 13.37
N ILE A 183 9.77 4.66 12.94
CA ILE A 183 9.43 4.48 11.53
C ILE A 183 8.33 5.47 11.18
N LYS A 184 8.54 6.24 10.12
CA LYS A 184 7.50 7.05 9.50
C LYS A 184 7.17 6.48 8.13
N ALA A 185 6.07 5.74 8.08
CA ALA A 185 5.66 5.00 6.89
C ALA A 185 5.37 5.92 5.70
N LYS A 186 5.79 5.51 4.50
CA LYS A 186 5.53 6.17 3.22
C LYS A 186 5.84 7.68 3.27
N ASN A 187 6.96 8.08 3.90
CA ASN A 187 7.31 9.49 4.17
C ASN A 187 8.34 10.10 3.19
N PHE A 188 8.86 9.29 2.26
CA PHE A 188 9.75 9.74 1.21
C PHE A 188 9.26 9.19 -0.14
N VAL A 189 9.20 10.05 -1.16
CA VAL A 189 8.76 9.69 -2.51
C VAL A 189 9.94 9.74 -3.46
N PHE A 190 10.19 8.65 -4.19
CA PHE A 190 11.15 8.63 -5.28
C PHE A 190 10.44 8.32 -6.59
N ALA A 191 10.58 9.19 -7.59
CA ALA A 191 9.93 9.03 -8.88
C ALA A 191 10.90 9.32 -10.04
N LYS A 192 10.44 9.04 -11.27
CA LYS A 192 11.24 9.20 -12.49
C LYS A 192 11.75 10.64 -12.67
N ASP A 193 10.90 11.60 -12.35
CA ASP A 193 11.13 13.02 -12.50
C ASP A 193 10.65 13.75 -11.26
N LYS A 194 11.28 14.89 -10.95
CA LYS A 194 10.93 15.72 -9.81
C LYS A 194 9.46 16.17 -9.80
N GLU A 195 8.90 16.51 -10.96
CA GLU A 195 7.52 16.99 -11.06
C GLU A 195 6.52 15.88 -10.65
N LEU A 196 6.72 14.65 -11.14
CA LEU A 196 5.94 13.51 -10.70
C LEU A 196 6.14 13.22 -9.21
N ALA A 197 7.38 13.29 -8.70
CA ALA A 197 7.68 13.08 -7.29
C ALA A 197 6.93 14.07 -6.38
N GLU A 198 6.88 15.35 -6.78
CA GLU A 198 6.15 16.40 -6.09
C GLU A 198 4.63 16.16 -6.12
N LYS A 199 4.07 15.80 -7.28
CA LYS A 199 2.64 15.46 -7.42
C LYS A 199 2.25 14.29 -6.52
N VAL A 200 3.07 13.23 -6.48
CA VAL A 200 2.84 12.07 -5.62
C VAL A 200 2.98 12.44 -4.14
N ALA A 201 3.97 13.27 -3.78
CA ALA A 201 4.13 13.75 -2.40
C ALA A 201 2.94 14.59 -1.92
N ALA A 202 2.42 15.49 -2.76
CA ALA A 202 1.22 16.27 -2.45
C ALA A 202 0.00 15.37 -2.21
N LYS A 203 -0.16 14.30 -2.99
CA LYS A 203 -1.21 13.29 -2.77
C LYS A 203 -1.00 12.51 -1.48
N GLN A 204 0.23 12.15 -1.16
CA GLN A 204 0.54 11.46 0.09
C GLN A 204 0.19 12.30 1.32
N VAL A 205 0.36 13.62 1.26
CA VAL A 205 -0.13 14.54 2.30
C VAL A 205 -1.65 14.46 2.45
N ARG A 206 -2.39 14.46 1.34
CA ARG A 206 -3.87 14.31 1.36
C ARG A 206 -4.33 12.98 1.95
N ILE A 207 -3.58 11.90 1.70
CA ILE A 207 -3.82 10.58 2.30
C ILE A 207 -3.56 10.62 3.81
N GLN A 208 -2.46 11.23 4.27
CA GLN A 208 -2.19 11.39 5.70
C GLN A 208 -3.26 12.24 6.42
N ASN A 209 -3.87 13.18 5.70
CA ASN A 209 -4.99 13.99 6.18
C ASN A 209 -6.36 13.29 6.08
N ASN A 210 -6.43 12.03 5.64
CA ASN A 210 -7.66 11.26 5.41
C ASN A 210 -8.62 11.88 4.37
N GLU A 211 -8.15 12.75 3.48
CA GLU A 211 -8.98 13.27 2.37
C GLU A 211 -9.16 12.22 1.25
N ILE A 212 -8.19 11.31 1.15
CA ILE A 212 -8.16 10.22 0.17
C ILE A 212 -8.03 8.91 0.95
N PRO A 213 -8.71 7.84 0.52
CA PRO A 213 -8.58 6.51 1.13
C PRO A 213 -7.11 6.05 1.25
N PRO A 214 -6.72 5.41 2.37
CA PRO A 214 -5.34 4.96 2.60
C PRO A 214 -4.91 3.81 1.67
N ASP A 215 -5.86 3.06 1.11
CA ASP A 215 -5.64 1.96 0.16
C ASP A 215 -5.28 2.43 -1.26
N TYR A 216 -5.20 3.75 -1.47
CA TYR A 216 -4.95 4.37 -2.77
C TYR A 216 -3.72 3.81 -3.50
N TYR A 217 -2.64 3.52 -2.77
CA TYR A 217 -1.41 2.96 -3.33
C TYR A 217 -1.29 1.44 -3.22
N ASP A 218 -2.20 0.77 -2.50
CA ASP A 218 -2.09 -0.67 -2.25
C ASP A 218 -2.65 -1.46 -3.45
N THR A 219 -3.73 -0.98 -4.09
CA THR A 219 -4.30 -1.60 -5.30
C THR A 219 -4.65 -0.57 -6.38
N PRO A 220 -3.68 0.24 -6.87
CA PRO A 220 -3.98 1.42 -7.68
C PRO A 220 -4.65 1.08 -9.01
N TYR A 221 -4.32 -0.07 -9.62
CA TYR A 221 -4.93 -0.55 -10.86
C TYR A 221 -6.38 -1.00 -10.66
N TRP A 222 -6.62 -1.90 -9.71
CA TRP A 222 -7.96 -2.42 -9.45
C TRP A 222 -8.91 -1.32 -9.00
N SER A 223 -8.47 -0.52 -8.01
CA SER A 223 -9.24 0.59 -7.46
C SER A 223 -9.70 1.58 -8.53
N THR A 224 -8.84 1.87 -9.50
CA THR A 224 -9.13 2.76 -10.62
C THR A 224 -10.06 2.09 -11.64
N MET A 225 -9.78 0.84 -12.03
CA MET A 225 -10.58 0.16 -13.06
C MET A 225 -12.01 -0.11 -12.62
N TRP A 226 -12.26 -0.63 -11.42
CA TRP A 226 -13.64 -0.94 -11.00
C TRP A 226 -14.49 0.32 -10.91
N ARG A 227 -13.91 1.45 -10.45
CA ARG A 227 -14.57 2.75 -10.44
C ARG A 227 -14.96 3.16 -11.86
N SER A 228 -14.04 3.07 -12.81
CA SER A 228 -14.32 3.36 -14.22
C SER A 228 -15.32 2.38 -14.86
N THR A 229 -15.39 1.12 -14.41
CA THR A 229 -16.40 0.16 -14.88
C THR A 229 -17.80 0.54 -14.42
N LEU A 230 -17.96 1.02 -13.18
CA LEU A 230 -19.26 1.45 -12.66
C LEU A 230 -19.71 2.79 -13.23
N VAL A 231 -18.80 3.76 -13.22
CA VAL A 231 -19.05 5.11 -13.71
C VAL A 231 -17.90 5.49 -14.63
N PRO A 232 -18.12 5.55 -15.96
CA PRO A 232 -17.07 5.95 -16.89
C PRO A 232 -16.41 7.26 -16.47
N GLY A 233 -15.08 7.31 -16.46
CA GLY A 233 -14.32 8.49 -16.02
C GLY A 233 -14.09 8.62 -14.51
N TRP A 234 -14.75 7.85 -13.64
CA TRP A 234 -14.58 7.95 -12.19
C TRP A 234 -13.20 7.50 -11.71
N GLY A 235 -12.68 6.39 -12.24
CA GLY A 235 -11.33 5.96 -11.90
C GLY A 235 -10.25 6.94 -12.35
N GLN A 236 -10.46 7.60 -13.48
CA GLN A 236 -9.53 8.62 -13.98
C GLN A 236 -9.54 9.88 -13.12
N ASP A 237 -10.71 10.32 -12.66
CA ASP A 237 -10.80 11.43 -11.70
C ASP A 237 -10.11 11.07 -10.38
N TYR A 238 -10.36 9.87 -9.87
CA TYR A 238 -9.73 9.36 -8.67
C TYR A 238 -8.19 9.38 -8.75
N ILE A 239 -7.60 8.89 -9.84
CA ILE A 239 -6.13 8.75 -9.94
C ILE A 239 -5.41 9.96 -10.54
N ASP A 240 -6.05 10.72 -11.44
CA ASP A 240 -5.45 11.79 -12.27
C ASP A 240 -6.00 13.18 -11.88
N ASP A 241 -6.99 13.28 -10.98
CA ASP A 241 -7.72 14.51 -10.60
C ASP A 241 -8.33 15.24 -11.82
N LYS A 242 -8.61 14.48 -12.89
CA LYS A 242 -9.17 14.99 -14.15
C LYS A 242 -10.69 14.96 -14.13
N LYS A 243 -11.27 15.94 -13.44
CA LYS A 243 -12.72 16.11 -13.30
C LYS A 243 -13.50 16.11 -14.62
N TRP A 244 -12.92 16.60 -15.71
CA TRP A 244 -13.62 16.61 -17.01
C TRP A 244 -13.96 15.20 -17.51
N LYS A 245 -13.13 14.17 -17.21
CA LYS A 245 -13.40 12.79 -17.61
C LYS A 245 -14.62 12.23 -16.87
N LEU A 246 -14.77 12.57 -15.59
CA LEU A 246 -15.94 12.19 -14.78
C LEU A 246 -17.25 12.73 -15.35
N TYR A 247 -17.24 13.90 -16.02
CA TYR A 247 -18.45 14.47 -16.63
C TYR A 247 -18.64 14.01 -18.07
N MET A 248 -17.58 13.99 -18.86
CA MET A 248 -17.68 13.77 -20.31
C MET A 248 -17.87 12.29 -20.65
N TYR A 249 -17.23 11.37 -19.93
CA TYR A 249 -17.30 9.94 -20.25
C TYR A 249 -18.68 9.35 -20.00
N PRO A 250 -19.41 9.67 -18.90
CA PRO A 250 -20.77 9.21 -18.73
C PRO A 250 -21.71 9.77 -19.80
N VAL A 251 -21.56 11.05 -20.19
CA VAL A 251 -22.37 11.65 -21.26
C VAL A 251 -22.19 10.91 -22.58
N LEU A 252 -20.95 10.60 -22.95
CA LEU A 252 -20.66 9.82 -24.16
C LEU A 252 -21.22 8.39 -24.08
N PHE A 253 -21.01 7.72 -22.94
CA PHE A 253 -21.50 6.36 -22.73
C PHE A 253 -23.03 6.28 -22.78
N PHE A 254 -23.73 7.13 -22.02
CA PHE A 254 -25.20 7.14 -21.99
C PHE A 254 -25.79 7.66 -23.30
N GLY A 255 -25.12 8.57 -24.00
CA GLY A 255 -25.50 8.97 -25.36
C GLY A 255 -25.46 7.80 -26.34
N ALA A 256 -24.35 7.05 -26.37
CA ALA A 256 -24.21 5.86 -27.20
C ALA A 256 -25.21 4.75 -26.80
N ALA A 257 -25.39 4.51 -25.50
CA ALA A 257 -26.37 3.56 -24.98
C ALA A 257 -27.80 3.95 -25.34
N GLY A 258 -28.14 5.24 -25.32
CA GLY A 258 -29.44 5.77 -25.74
C GLY A 258 -29.71 5.54 -27.23
N ILE A 259 -28.70 5.77 -28.09
CA ILE A 259 -28.79 5.46 -29.53
C ILE A 259 -29.00 3.97 -29.76
N TYR A 260 -28.25 3.12 -29.04
CA TYR A 260 -28.42 1.67 -29.08
C TYR A 260 -29.82 1.24 -28.63
N ALA A 261 -30.30 1.74 -27.49
CA ALA A 261 -31.62 1.41 -26.95
C ALA A 261 -32.75 1.82 -27.91
N LYS A 262 -32.66 3.01 -28.52
CA LYS A 262 -33.59 3.45 -29.55
C LYS A 262 -33.55 2.54 -30.78
N GLY A 263 -32.36 2.23 -31.29
CA GLY A 263 -32.19 1.31 -32.42
C GLY A 263 -32.74 -0.09 -32.13
N TYR A 264 -32.61 -0.55 -30.89
CA TYR A 264 -33.16 -1.82 -30.44
C TYR A 264 -34.69 -1.84 -30.44
N GLN A 265 -35.33 -0.77 -29.93
CA GLN A 265 -36.78 -0.62 -29.97
C GLN A 265 -37.31 -0.54 -31.42
N ASP A 266 -36.64 0.24 -32.28
CA ASP A 266 -36.96 0.36 -33.70
C ASP A 266 -36.90 -1.01 -34.40
N PHE A 267 -35.88 -1.81 -34.11
CA PHE A 267 -35.75 -3.17 -34.64
C PHE A 267 -36.83 -4.12 -34.12
N LEU A 268 -37.14 -4.10 -32.82
CA LEU A 268 -38.22 -4.93 -32.27
C LEU A 268 -39.56 -4.60 -32.94
N SER A 269 -39.82 -3.31 -33.15
CA SER A 269 -41.00 -2.83 -33.88
C SER A 269 -41.00 -3.32 -35.34
N ALA A 270 -39.91 -3.09 -36.09
CA ALA A 270 -39.78 -3.53 -37.48
C ALA A 270 -39.91 -5.05 -37.64
N ARG A 271 -39.31 -5.82 -36.71
CA ARG A 271 -39.40 -7.27 -36.65
C ARG A 271 -40.83 -7.73 -36.41
N LYS A 272 -41.56 -7.08 -35.48
CA LYS A 272 -42.98 -7.39 -35.23
C LYS A 272 -43.81 -7.16 -36.50
N THR A 273 -43.65 -6.01 -37.15
CA THR A 273 -44.38 -5.68 -38.39
C THR A 273 -44.11 -6.72 -39.50
N TYR A 274 -42.87 -7.16 -39.66
CA TYR A 274 -42.51 -8.25 -40.57
C TYR A 274 -43.22 -9.58 -40.22
N TYR A 275 -43.26 -9.97 -38.95
CA TYR A 275 -43.98 -11.19 -38.56
C TYR A 275 -45.48 -11.08 -38.83
N ASP A 276 -46.08 -9.92 -38.55
CA ASP A 276 -47.49 -9.66 -38.81
C ASP A 276 -47.81 -9.79 -40.31
N SER A 277 -46.94 -9.32 -41.21
CA SER A 277 -47.14 -9.46 -42.66
C SER A 277 -46.92 -10.88 -43.19
N VAL A 278 -45.96 -11.63 -42.64
CA VAL A 278 -45.76 -13.05 -42.95
C VAL A 278 -46.98 -13.88 -42.56
N GLN A 279 -47.61 -13.58 -41.41
CA GLN A 279 -48.85 -14.25 -40.99
C GLN A 279 -50.02 -13.95 -41.95
N ILE A 280 -50.15 -12.69 -42.39
CA ILE A 280 -51.15 -12.32 -43.40
C ILE A 280 -50.90 -13.07 -44.71
N ASN A 281 -49.65 -13.16 -45.18
CA ASN A 281 -49.30 -13.94 -46.37
C ASN A 281 -49.66 -15.42 -46.23
N PHE A 282 -49.40 -16.01 -45.07
CA PHE A 282 -49.75 -17.42 -44.79
C PHE A 282 -51.26 -17.65 -44.84
N LEU A 283 -52.06 -16.71 -44.32
CA LEU A 283 -53.51 -16.78 -44.42
C LEU A 283 -53.99 -16.61 -45.87
N LEU A 284 -53.41 -15.66 -46.62
CA LEU A 284 -53.79 -15.38 -48.00
C LEU A 284 -53.38 -16.47 -48.99
N SER A 285 -52.26 -17.17 -48.75
CA SER A 285 -51.78 -18.26 -49.61
C SER A 285 -52.66 -19.52 -49.57
N SER A 286 -53.52 -19.64 -48.55
CA SER A 286 -54.45 -20.76 -48.39
C SER A 286 -55.71 -20.67 -49.25
N SER A 287 -55.97 -19.52 -49.90
CA SER A 287 -57.15 -19.28 -50.75
C SER A 287 -56.77 -18.98 -52.20
N SER A 288 -57.29 -19.76 -53.15
CA SER A 288 -57.08 -19.56 -54.60
C SER A 288 -57.71 -18.29 -55.16
N THR A 289 -58.58 -17.61 -54.41
CA THR A 289 -59.24 -16.36 -54.83
C THR A 289 -58.43 -15.09 -54.53
N ASN A 290 -57.30 -15.22 -53.80
CA ASN A 290 -56.54 -14.10 -53.26
C ASN A 290 -55.15 -13.92 -53.89
N GLU A 291 -54.87 -14.51 -55.06
CA GLU A 291 -53.51 -14.52 -55.67
C GLU A 291 -52.91 -13.12 -55.87
N LEU A 292 -53.69 -12.14 -56.32
CA LEU A 292 -53.23 -10.76 -56.48
C LEU A 292 -52.89 -10.11 -55.14
N LEU A 293 -53.77 -10.28 -54.14
CA LEU A 293 -53.55 -9.78 -52.77
C LEU A 293 -52.29 -10.40 -52.16
N PHE A 294 -52.06 -11.70 -52.37
CA PHE A 294 -50.86 -12.41 -51.93
C PHE A 294 -49.58 -11.83 -52.55
N LEU A 295 -49.57 -11.50 -53.85
CA LEU A 295 -48.40 -10.89 -54.50
C LEU A 295 -48.08 -9.50 -53.91
N PHE A 296 -49.10 -8.67 -53.69
CA PHE A 296 -48.93 -7.36 -53.06
C PHE A 296 -48.40 -7.46 -51.63
N THR A 297 -48.96 -8.36 -50.82
CA THR A 297 -48.55 -8.53 -49.42
C THR A 297 -47.17 -9.20 -49.31
N ASN A 298 -46.79 -10.05 -50.28
CA ASN A 298 -45.45 -10.64 -50.35
C ASN A 298 -44.38 -9.59 -50.69
N GLN A 299 -44.66 -8.67 -51.62
CA GLN A 299 -43.77 -7.54 -51.89
C GLN A 299 -43.61 -6.64 -50.65
N GLN A 300 -44.70 -6.35 -49.95
CA GLN A 300 -44.68 -5.59 -48.70
C GLN A 300 -43.88 -6.30 -47.59
N SER A 301 -44.00 -7.62 -47.48
CA SER A 301 -43.25 -8.42 -46.49
C SER A 301 -41.75 -8.41 -46.76
N THR A 302 -41.36 -8.46 -48.03
CA THR A 302 -39.95 -8.33 -48.45
C THR A 302 -39.38 -6.95 -48.10
N ALA A 303 -40.17 -5.89 -48.30
CA ALA A 303 -39.78 -4.54 -47.90
C ALA A 303 -39.60 -4.41 -46.37
N GLN A 304 -40.51 -4.99 -45.60
CA GLN A 304 -40.43 -5.00 -44.12
C GLN A 304 -39.26 -5.84 -43.61
N TYR A 305 -38.93 -6.96 -44.25
CA TYR A 305 -37.73 -7.74 -43.96
C TYR A 305 -36.45 -6.90 -44.15
N ASN A 306 -36.34 -6.21 -45.28
CA ASN A 306 -35.20 -5.35 -45.57
C ASN A 306 -35.09 -4.19 -44.56
N GLN A 307 -36.22 -3.61 -44.16
CA GLN A 307 -36.26 -2.59 -43.11
C GLN A 307 -35.79 -3.13 -41.75
N ALA A 308 -36.26 -4.31 -41.34
CA ALA A 308 -35.81 -4.96 -40.11
C ALA A 308 -34.30 -5.28 -40.15
N LYS A 309 -33.79 -5.74 -41.30
CA LYS A 309 -32.37 -5.99 -41.52
C LYS A 309 -31.52 -4.72 -41.43
N GLU A 310 -32.01 -3.61 -41.99
CA GLU A 310 -31.34 -2.31 -41.87
C GLU A 310 -31.27 -1.84 -40.42
N LYS A 311 -32.38 -1.96 -39.67
CA LYS A 311 -32.42 -1.63 -38.24
C LYS A 311 -31.50 -2.53 -37.41
N LEU A 312 -31.33 -3.80 -37.79
CA LEU A 312 -30.35 -4.69 -37.17
C LEU A 312 -28.91 -4.21 -37.37
N ASN A 313 -28.55 -3.75 -38.57
CA ASN A 313 -27.22 -3.18 -38.83
C ASN A 313 -26.97 -1.92 -37.97
N GLN A 314 -28.00 -1.07 -37.79
CA GLN A 314 -27.91 0.11 -36.92
C GLN A 314 -27.68 -0.28 -35.45
N ILE A 315 -28.33 -1.34 -34.96
CA ILE A 315 -28.06 -1.88 -33.61
C ILE A 315 -26.61 -2.37 -33.49
N GLN A 316 -26.11 -3.12 -34.47
CA GLN A 316 -24.75 -3.67 -34.43
C GLN A 316 -23.71 -2.55 -34.33
N ILE A 317 -23.90 -1.46 -35.07
CA ILE A 317 -23.04 -0.26 -34.98
C ILE A 317 -23.14 0.36 -33.58
N GLY A 318 -24.35 0.54 -33.04
CA GLY A 318 -24.56 1.08 -31.69
C GLY A 318 -23.93 0.22 -30.59
N ALA A 319 -24.11 -1.10 -30.67
CA ALA A 319 -23.50 -2.06 -29.75
C ALA A 319 -21.97 -2.04 -29.83
N GLY A 320 -21.43 -1.98 -31.05
CA GLY A 320 -20.00 -1.85 -31.29
C GLY A 320 -19.43 -0.57 -30.68
N ALA A 321 -20.11 0.57 -30.85
CA ALA A 321 -19.69 1.85 -30.28
C ALA A 321 -19.69 1.85 -28.74
N VAL A 322 -20.74 1.32 -28.11
CA VAL A 322 -20.82 1.18 -26.64
C VAL A 322 -19.73 0.26 -26.11
N GLY A 323 -19.54 -0.90 -26.76
CA GLY A 323 -18.50 -1.87 -26.38
C GLY A 323 -17.09 -1.32 -26.51
N LEU A 324 -16.78 -0.68 -27.64
CA LEU A 324 -15.48 -0.03 -27.85
C LEU A 324 -15.22 1.09 -26.84
N PHE A 325 -16.24 1.91 -26.53
CA PHE A 325 -16.09 2.96 -25.52
C PHE A 325 -15.86 2.39 -24.12
N ALA A 326 -16.59 1.33 -23.73
CA ALA A 326 -16.39 0.68 -22.43
C ALA A 326 -14.96 0.15 -22.28
N ILE A 327 -14.42 -0.51 -23.32
CA ILE A 327 -13.04 -0.98 -23.34
C ILE A 327 -12.07 0.21 -23.28
N TYR A 328 -12.28 1.24 -24.10
CA TYR A 328 -11.45 2.44 -24.12
C TYR A 328 -11.39 3.11 -22.74
N ASN A 329 -12.53 3.25 -22.06
CA ASN A 329 -12.61 3.83 -20.73
C ASN A 329 -11.79 3.03 -19.70
N ILE A 330 -11.84 1.70 -19.73
CA ILE A 330 -11.05 0.85 -18.82
C ILE A 330 -9.56 0.94 -19.16
N VAL A 331 -9.19 0.92 -20.44
CA VAL A 331 -7.79 1.03 -20.88
C VAL A 331 -7.20 2.40 -20.52
N ASP A 332 -7.94 3.49 -20.72
CA ASP A 332 -7.49 4.82 -20.31
C ASP A 332 -7.39 4.94 -18.78
N ALA A 333 -8.27 4.28 -18.02
CA ALA A 333 -8.15 4.19 -16.56
C ALA A 333 -6.84 3.48 -16.16
N PHE A 334 -6.54 2.34 -16.78
CA PHE A 334 -5.28 1.61 -16.58
C PHE A 334 -4.05 2.47 -16.91
N LEU A 335 -4.05 3.17 -18.05
CA LEU A 335 -2.97 4.06 -18.44
C LEU A 335 -2.85 5.29 -17.53
N SER A 336 -3.95 5.76 -16.94
CA SER A 336 -3.95 6.88 -16.00
C SER A 336 -3.21 6.52 -14.70
N VAL A 337 -3.31 5.27 -14.24
CA VAL A 337 -2.53 4.75 -13.12
C VAL A 337 -1.04 4.78 -13.42
N ARG A 338 -0.63 4.24 -14.58
CA ARG A 338 0.77 4.20 -15.00
C ARG A 338 1.43 5.58 -15.08
N ARG A 339 0.65 6.64 -15.32
CA ARG A 339 1.17 8.02 -15.39
C ARG A 339 1.28 8.72 -14.04
N ASN A 340 0.54 8.25 -13.01
CA ASN A 340 0.31 9.01 -11.77
C ASN A 340 0.78 8.31 -10.50
N VAL A 341 1.33 7.10 -10.61
CA VAL A 341 1.88 6.34 -9.49
C VAL A 341 3.40 6.28 -9.64
N ALA A 342 4.12 6.47 -8.53
CA ALA A 342 5.59 6.46 -8.53
C ALA A 342 6.17 5.05 -8.73
N VAL A 343 5.39 4.00 -8.49
CA VAL A 343 5.81 2.60 -8.63
C VAL A 343 5.63 2.13 -10.08
N ASN A 344 6.70 1.58 -10.68
CA ASN A 344 6.64 0.95 -12.00
C ASN A 344 6.15 -0.51 -11.96
N GLU A 345 6.08 -1.12 -10.78
CA GLU A 345 5.68 -2.52 -10.66
C GLU A 345 4.19 -2.73 -10.82
N ILE A 346 3.83 -3.45 -11.88
CA ILE A 346 2.60 -4.24 -11.91
C ILE A 346 2.85 -5.42 -10.96
N LYS A 347 2.77 -5.22 -9.63
CA LYS A 347 2.41 -6.33 -8.73
C LYS A 347 1.01 -6.70 -9.18
N THR A 348 0.96 -7.76 -9.99
CA THR A 348 -0.17 -8.44 -10.62
C THR A 348 -1.53 -7.80 -10.34
N LEU A 349 -2.30 -7.56 -11.41
CA LEU A 349 -3.75 -7.46 -11.25
C LEU A 349 -4.18 -8.62 -10.33
N PRO A 350 -4.99 -8.39 -9.28
CA PRO A 350 -5.55 -9.47 -8.47
C PRO A 350 -6.61 -10.20 -9.30
N ILE A 351 -6.19 -10.75 -10.44
CA ILE A 351 -6.87 -11.83 -11.12
C ILE A 351 -6.52 -13.00 -10.21
N GLY A 352 -7.48 -13.41 -9.38
CA GLY A 352 -7.28 -14.53 -8.47
C GLY A 352 -6.54 -15.66 -9.18
N GLU A 353 -5.53 -16.21 -8.51
CA GLU A 353 -4.78 -17.38 -8.94
C GLU A 353 -5.78 -18.48 -9.36
N GLY A 354 -6.12 -18.57 -10.65
CA GLY A 354 -7.20 -19.49 -11.05
C GLY A 354 -7.80 -19.29 -12.44
N LEU A 355 -7.76 -18.09 -13.03
CA LEU A 355 -8.29 -17.89 -14.39
C LEU A 355 -7.17 -17.92 -15.44
N GLN A 356 -6.67 -19.12 -15.73
CA GLN A 356 -6.02 -19.37 -17.01
C GLN A 356 -7.08 -19.33 -18.11
N ILE A 357 -7.25 -18.19 -18.76
CA ILE A 357 -8.01 -18.10 -20.00
C ILE A 357 -7.13 -18.76 -21.09
N LYS A 358 -7.34 -20.06 -21.34
CA LYS A 358 -6.93 -20.68 -22.60
C LYS A 358 -7.78 -20.05 -23.70
N ALA A 359 -7.22 -19.07 -24.39
CA ALA A 359 -7.76 -18.60 -25.65
C ALA A 359 -7.67 -19.74 -26.67
N ASN A 360 -8.76 -20.49 -26.85
CA ASN A 360 -8.85 -21.48 -27.90
C ASN A 360 -9.15 -20.75 -29.22
N SER A 361 -8.10 -20.38 -29.95
CA SER A 361 -8.20 -19.78 -31.26
C SER A 361 -8.47 -20.85 -32.32
N GLU A 362 -9.71 -21.31 -32.41
CA GLU A 362 -10.19 -22.02 -33.60
C GLU A 362 -11.49 -21.39 -34.09
N PHE A 363 -11.35 -20.22 -34.70
CA PHE A 363 -12.32 -19.72 -35.65
C PHE A 363 -12.00 -20.36 -37.00
N ARG A 364 -12.48 -21.59 -37.25
CA ARG A 364 -12.54 -22.15 -38.61
C ARG A 364 -13.99 -22.16 -39.06
N SER A 365 -14.23 -21.30 -40.05
CA SER A 365 -15.37 -21.39 -40.96
C SER A 365 -15.49 -22.80 -41.52
N ASN A 366 -16.68 -23.38 -41.48
CA ASN A 366 -17.19 -24.15 -42.62
C ASN A 366 -18.72 -24.23 -42.53
N ALA A 367 -19.34 -23.54 -43.49
CA ALA A 367 -20.71 -23.76 -43.86
C ALA A 367 -20.84 -25.10 -44.61
N ASN A 368 -21.99 -25.75 -44.39
CA ASN A 368 -22.61 -26.83 -45.17
C ASN A 368 -22.00 -28.24 -45.03
N PHE A 369 -22.75 -29.15 -44.38
CA PHE A 369 -23.28 -30.39 -44.99
C PHE A 369 -24.26 -31.09 -44.01
N ILE A 370 -25.56 -30.96 -44.31
CA ILE A 370 -26.63 -31.98 -44.31
C ILE A 370 -26.56 -33.15 -43.29
N THR A 371 -27.48 -33.10 -42.33
CA THR A 371 -28.56 -34.10 -42.06
C THR A 371 -28.26 -35.57 -41.71
N ARG A 372 -28.65 -35.92 -40.46
CA ARG A 372 -29.30 -37.17 -39.95
C ARG A 372 -28.55 -38.51 -39.84
N GLN A 373 -29.07 -39.26 -38.84
CA GLN A 373 -28.93 -40.69 -38.47
C GLN A 373 -27.67 -41.01 -37.67
N ALA A 374 -27.74 -41.35 -36.37
CA ALA A 374 -28.43 -42.47 -35.71
C ALA A 374 -27.88 -43.83 -36.16
N GLU A 375 -26.98 -44.39 -35.35
CA GLU A 375 -26.67 -45.82 -35.13
C GLU A 375 -25.47 -45.83 -34.16
N SER A 376 -25.57 -46.26 -32.89
CA SER A 376 -25.90 -47.57 -32.32
C SER A 376 -24.65 -48.18 -31.70
N TYR A 377 -24.70 -48.30 -30.37
CA TYR A 377 -24.29 -49.46 -29.55
C TYR A 377 -22.83 -49.96 -29.47
N GLN A 378 -22.53 -50.34 -28.22
CA GLN A 378 -21.53 -51.29 -27.70
C GLN A 378 -20.15 -50.73 -27.38
N SER A 379 -19.45 -51.07 -26.27
CA SER A 379 -19.73 -51.78 -25.01
C SER A 379 -18.40 -51.92 -24.25
N LEU A 380 -18.45 -52.04 -22.92
CA LEU A 380 -17.45 -52.68 -22.00
C LEU A 380 -16.13 -51.92 -21.77
N GLU A 381 -15.83 -51.36 -20.60
CA GLU A 381 -15.60 -51.92 -19.23
C GLU A 381 -14.22 -52.59 -19.05
N PHE A 382 -13.59 -52.33 -17.88
CA PHE A 382 -12.38 -52.94 -17.26
C PHE A 382 -10.98 -52.45 -17.78
N ILE A 383 -9.92 -52.18 -17.00
CA ILE A 383 -9.43 -52.60 -15.66
C ILE A 383 -8.54 -51.49 -15.03
N GLN A 384 -8.57 -51.38 -13.70
CA GLN A 384 -7.68 -50.61 -12.82
C GLN A 384 -6.51 -51.49 -12.30
N THR A 385 -5.40 -50.87 -11.85
CA THR A 385 -4.17 -51.40 -11.18
C THR A 385 -2.98 -51.68 -12.12
N PHE A 386 -1.74 -51.24 -11.85
CA PHE A 386 -1.06 -50.77 -10.64
C PHE A 386 -0.41 -49.39 -10.82
#